data_AF-A0A183H9P8-F1
#
_entry.id   AF-A0A183H9P8-F1
#
_cell.length_a   1.000
_cell.length_b   1.000
_cell.length_c   1.000
_cell.angle_alpha   90.00
_cell.angle_beta   90.00
_cell.angle_gamma   90.00
#
_symmetry.space_group_name_H-M   'P 1'
#
loop_
_entity.id
_entity.type
_entity.pdbx_description
1 polymer ?
#
loop_
_entity_poly.entity_id
_entity_poly.type
_entity_poly.pdbx_seq_one_letter_code
_entity_poly.pdbx_strand_id
1 'polypeptide(L)'
;MLHLQVISVISVFFVITSIICFCLKTHPDLRIPDIDTEIKNTSTHALFITKTTTRAHPAFFYIEFVSNIWFTVELFVRFLFCPKISKFVRQPINVIDLIATLSFYIDWALDQAVTGANRDTVEFISIIRILRLFKLTQHSSGLKILIQTFKASAQVNLTEIYKCLQKEIIER
;
A
#
# COMPACT_ATOMS: atom_id res chain seq x y z
N MET A 1 -28.99 9.08 5.58
CA MET A 1 -28.15 8.15 6.38
C MET A 1 -27.74 6.91 5.59
N LEU A 2 -28.69 6.22 4.94
CA LEU A 2 -28.44 4.97 4.20
C LEU A 2 -27.40 5.12 3.06
N HIS A 3 -27.42 6.23 2.31
CA HIS A 3 -26.45 6.50 1.24
C HIS A 3 -24.99 6.55 1.73
N LEU A 4 -24.73 7.14 2.89
CA LEU A 4 -23.38 7.25 3.45
C LEU A 4 -22.86 5.90 3.97
N GLN A 5 -23.75 5.08 4.52
CA GLN A 5 -23.42 3.72 4.95
C GLN A 5 -23.11 2.81 3.76
N VAL A 6 -23.89 2.92 2.67
CA VAL A 6 -23.64 2.17 1.44
C VAL A 6 -22.28 2.53 0.84
N ILE A 7 -21.95 3.83 0.75
CA ILE A 7 -20.62 4.27 0.27
C ILE A 7 -19.52 3.68 1.16
N SER A 8 -19.67 3.75 2.47
CA SER A 8 -18.71 3.18 3.42
C SER A 8 -18.50 1.66 3.24
N VAL A 9 -19.57 0.90 3.00
CA VAL A 9 -19.49 -0.55 2.80
C VAL A 9 -18.78 -0.88 1.48
N ILE A 10 -19.11 -0.15 0.41
CA ILE A 10 -18.47 -0.32 -0.90
C ILE A 10 -16.98 -0.01 -0.82
N SER A 11 -16.60 1.09 -0.15
CA SER A 11 -15.19 1.46 0.04
C SER A 11 -14.40 0.37 0.78
N VAL A 12 -14.98 -0.22 1.83
CA VAL A 12 -14.36 -1.32 2.58
C VAL A 12 -14.18 -2.56 1.70
N PHE A 13 -15.18 -2.89 0.88
CA PHE A 13 -15.09 -4.01 -0.05
C PHE A 13 -13.92 -3.83 -1.04
N PHE A 14 -13.82 -2.66 -1.69
CA PHE A 14 -12.71 -2.37 -2.61
C PHE A 14 -11.34 -2.42 -1.93
N VAL A 15 -11.22 -1.95 -0.68
CA VAL A 15 -9.96 -2.06 0.07
C VAL A 15 -9.57 -3.52 0.27
N ILE A 16 -10.50 -4.38 0.71
CA ILE A 16 -10.25 -5.81 0.92
C ILE A 16 -9.86 -6.49 -0.39
N THR A 17 -10.60 -6.23 -1.48
CA THR A 17 -10.28 -6.78 -2.80
C THR A 17 -8.89 -6.37 -3.28
N SER A 18 -8.49 -5.11 -3.07
CA SER A 18 -7.15 -4.64 -3.42
C SER A 18 -6.04 -5.32 -2.61
N ILE A 19 -6.27 -5.60 -1.33
CA ILE A 19 -5.30 -6.31 -0.47
C ILE A 19 -5.18 -7.77 -0.90
N ILE A 20 -6.30 -8.45 -1.14
CA ILE A 20 -6.28 -9.84 -1.61
C ILE A 20 -5.51 -9.92 -2.93
N CYS A 21 -5.75 -9.01 -3.87
CA CYS A 21 -5.00 -8.95 -5.13
C CYS A 21 -3.50 -8.70 -4.90
N PHE A 22 -3.14 -7.84 -3.96
CA PHE A 22 -1.73 -7.61 -3.59
C PHE A 22 -1.09 -8.86 -2.97
N CYS A 23 -1.77 -9.52 -2.04
CA CYS A 23 -1.30 -10.76 -1.44
C CYS A 23 -1.12 -11.87 -2.48
N LEU A 24 -2.06 -12.00 -3.42
CA LEU A 24 -1.97 -12.96 -4.52
C LEU A 24 -0.84 -12.62 -5.50
N LYS A 25 -0.59 -11.32 -5.77
CA LYS A 25 0.52 -10.85 -6.60
C LYS A 25 1.89 -11.16 -5.99
N THR A 26 2.01 -11.14 -4.65
CA THR A 26 3.24 -11.46 -3.94
C THR A 26 3.43 -12.97 -3.70
N HIS A 27 2.38 -13.79 -3.87
CA HIS A 27 2.45 -15.22 -3.60
C HIS A 27 3.37 -15.96 -4.60
N PRO A 28 4.39 -16.69 -4.14
CA PRO A 28 5.37 -17.34 -5.01
C PRO A 28 4.78 -18.45 -5.89
N ASP A 29 3.71 -19.13 -5.44
CA ASP A 29 3.08 -20.21 -6.22
C ASP A 29 2.24 -19.73 -7.41
N LEU A 30 1.93 -18.43 -7.52
CA LEU A 30 1.18 -17.85 -8.63
C LEU A 30 2.06 -17.05 -9.61
N ARG A 31 3.38 -17.12 -9.41
CA ARG A 31 4.38 -16.57 -10.33
C ARG A 31 4.69 -17.61 -11.40
N ILE A 32 4.01 -17.50 -12.55
CA ILE A 32 4.29 -18.34 -13.72
C ILE A 32 5.72 -17.99 -14.20
N PRO A 33 6.66 -18.95 -14.24
CA PRO A 33 7.98 -18.70 -14.79
C PRO A 33 7.86 -18.48 -16.30
N ASP A 34 8.13 -17.26 -16.76
CA ASP A 34 8.34 -17.00 -18.18
C ASP A 34 9.73 -17.56 -18.54
N ILE A 35 9.76 -18.53 -19.45
CA ILE A 35 10.98 -19.19 -19.91
C ILE A 35 11.33 -18.56 -21.26
N ASP A 36 12.23 -17.58 -21.26
CA ASP A 36 12.84 -17.09 -22.50
C ASP A 36 13.95 -18.06 -22.92
N THR A 37 13.79 -18.67 -24.10
CA THR A 37 14.83 -19.47 -24.76
C THR A 37 15.58 -18.60 -25.76
N GLU A 38 16.73 -18.08 -25.35
CA GLU A 38 17.66 -17.43 -26.29
C GLU A 38 18.59 -18.48 -26.93
N ILE A 39 18.49 -18.67 -28.25
CA ILE A 39 19.43 -19.49 -29.02
C ILE A 39 20.56 -18.58 -29.51
N LYS A 40 21.76 -18.68 -28.91
CA LYS A 40 22.97 -18.03 -29.44
C LYS A 40 23.62 -18.93 -30.49
N ASN A 41 23.64 -18.48 -31.74
CA ASN A 41 24.40 -19.08 -32.84
C ASN A 41 25.91 -18.78 -32.66
N THR A 42 26.53 -19.39 -31.67
CA THR A 42 27.99 -19.61 -31.68
C THR A 42 28.19 -21.07 -32.05
N SER A 43 29.28 -21.41 -32.73
CA SER A 43 29.62 -22.70 -33.37
C SER A 43 29.47 -23.97 -32.50
N THR A 44 29.13 -23.81 -31.23
CA THR A 44 28.70 -24.82 -30.27
C THR A 44 27.26 -24.52 -29.86
N HIS A 45 26.32 -25.38 -30.27
CA HIS A 45 24.90 -25.30 -29.88
C HIS A 45 24.73 -25.49 -28.36
N ALA A 46 24.91 -24.41 -27.59
CA ALA A 46 24.65 -24.38 -26.16
C ALA A 46 23.33 -23.64 -25.90
N LEU A 47 22.32 -24.36 -25.40
CA LEU A 47 21.03 -23.82 -24.99
C LEU A 47 21.17 -23.21 -23.59
N PHE A 48 21.18 -21.88 -23.48
CA PHE A 48 21.13 -21.21 -22.17
C PHE A 48 19.67 -20.90 -21.83
N ILE A 49 19.14 -21.54 -20.77
CA ILE A 49 17.82 -21.24 -20.22
C ILE A 49 17.98 -20.13 -19.19
N THR A 50 17.71 -18.88 -19.56
CA THR A 50 17.78 -17.73 -18.65
C THR A 50 16.37 -17.38 -18.18
N LYS A 51 16.12 -17.52 -16.88
CA LYS A 51 14.84 -17.21 -16.22
C LYS A 51 14.73 -15.70 -16.02
N THR A 52 14.27 -14.97 -17.03
CA THR A 52 14.42 -13.51 -17.12
C THR A 52 13.34 -12.71 -16.40
N THR A 53 12.08 -13.12 -16.34
CA THR A 53 11.05 -12.37 -15.58
C THR A 53 9.86 -13.25 -15.20
N THR A 54 9.29 -13.03 -14.01
CA THR A 54 8.01 -13.62 -13.60
C THR A 54 6.96 -12.53 -13.67
N ARG A 55 5.98 -12.64 -14.57
CA ARG A 55 4.89 -11.66 -14.68
C ARG A 55 3.66 -12.16 -13.92
N ALA A 56 3.11 -11.32 -13.05
CA ALA A 56 1.81 -11.58 -12.46
C ALA A 56 0.72 -11.53 -13.54
N HIS A 57 -0.30 -12.38 -13.40
CA HIS A 57 -1.40 -12.45 -14.38
C HIS A 57 -2.01 -11.05 -14.61
N PRO A 58 -2.24 -10.63 -15.88
CA PRO A 58 -2.68 -9.26 -16.21
C PRO A 58 -4.02 -8.88 -15.56
N ALA A 59 -4.85 -9.87 -15.20
CA ALA A 59 -6.10 -9.64 -14.46
C ALA A 59 -5.89 -8.95 -13.10
N PHE A 60 -4.81 -9.27 -12.35
CA PHE A 60 -4.54 -8.66 -11.05
C PHE A 60 -4.22 -7.18 -11.18
N PHE A 61 -3.49 -6.82 -12.24
CA PHE A 61 -3.21 -5.43 -12.56
C PHE A 61 -4.50 -4.66 -12.86
N TYR A 62 -5.42 -5.25 -13.63
CA TYR A 62 -6.69 -4.60 -13.98
C TYR A 62 -7.59 -4.38 -12.77
N ILE A 63 -7.69 -5.37 -11.87
CA ILE A 63 -8.47 -5.24 -10.63
C ILE A 63 -7.86 -4.16 -9.72
N GLU A 64 -6.53 -4.13 -9.60
CA GLU A 64 -5.83 -3.12 -8.81
C GLU A 64 -6.07 -1.71 -9.38
N PHE A 65 -6.01 -1.56 -10.70
CA PHE A 65 -6.26 -0.31 -11.40
C PHE A 65 -7.69 0.20 -11.19
N VAL A 66 -8.70 -0.67 -11.36
CA VAL A 66 -10.11 -0.32 -11.13
C VAL A 66 -10.36 0.08 -9.67
N SER A 67 -9.79 -0.66 -8.72
CA SER A 67 -9.89 -0.29 -7.30
C SER A 67 -9.24 1.05 -7.00
N ASN A 68 -8.12 1.38 -7.65
CA ASN A 68 -7.44 2.64 -7.44
C ASN A 68 -8.25 3.82 -8.03
N ILE A 69 -8.89 3.63 -9.19
CA ILE A 69 -9.83 4.62 -9.75
C ILE A 69 -10.95 4.91 -8.75
N TRP A 70 -11.53 3.89 -8.13
CA TRP A 70 -12.57 4.07 -7.13
C TRP A 70 -12.10 4.93 -5.95
N PHE A 71 -10.89 4.70 -5.43
CA PHE A 71 -10.32 5.54 -4.37
C PHE A 71 -10.08 6.98 -4.81
N THR A 72 -9.60 7.19 -6.02
CA THR A 72 -9.44 8.53 -6.59
C THR A 72 -10.77 9.26 -6.67
N VAL A 73 -11.84 8.60 -7.13
CA VAL A 73 -13.19 9.17 -7.19
C VAL A 73 -13.69 9.51 -5.79
N GLU A 74 -13.53 8.61 -4.82
CA GLU A 74 -13.94 8.85 -3.43
C GLU A 74 -13.20 10.06 -2.82
N LEU A 75 -11.89 10.16 -3.05
CA LEU A 75 -11.07 11.28 -2.59
C LEU A 75 -11.48 12.59 -3.27
N PHE A 76 -11.75 12.54 -4.58
CA PHE A 76 -12.19 13.69 -5.35
C PHE A 76 -13.56 14.20 -4.91
N VAL A 77 -14.52 13.29 -4.68
CA VAL A 77 -15.82 13.61 -4.11
C VAL A 77 -15.66 14.29 -2.75
N ARG A 78 -14.85 13.74 -1.84
CA ARG A 78 -14.58 14.38 -0.54
C ARG A 78 -13.96 15.77 -0.69
N PHE A 79 -13.08 15.94 -1.66
CA PHE A 79 -12.46 17.23 -1.95
C PHE A 79 -13.48 18.28 -2.39
N LEU A 80 -14.41 17.92 -3.28
CA LEU A 80 -15.49 18.82 -3.74
C LEU A 80 -16.47 19.19 -2.62
N PHE A 81 -16.79 18.27 -1.73
CA PHE A 81 -17.72 18.52 -0.63
C PHE A 81 -17.08 19.27 0.56
N CYS A 82 -15.76 19.49 0.57
CA CYS A 82 -15.08 20.19 1.66
C CYS A 82 -14.99 21.71 1.39
N PRO A 83 -15.61 22.57 2.22
CA PRO A 83 -15.56 24.02 2.02
C PRO A 83 -14.19 24.65 2.32
N LYS A 84 -13.26 23.92 2.96
CA LYS A 84 -11.92 24.39 3.33
C LYS A 84 -10.85 23.32 3.09
N ILE A 85 -10.22 23.36 1.91
CA ILE A 85 -9.20 22.41 1.46
C ILE A 85 -8.02 22.30 2.46
N SER A 86 -7.55 23.42 3.01
CA SER A 86 -6.41 23.41 3.95
C SER A 86 -6.68 22.64 5.24
N LYS A 87 -7.94 22.61 5.71
CA LYS A 87 -8.33 21.79 6.86
C LYS A 87 -8.46 20.33 6.48
N PHE A 88 -8.97 20.04 5.27
CA PHE A 88 -9.11 18.69 4.75
C PHE A 88 -7.76 17.98 4.59
N VAL A 89 -6.77 18.66 3.99
CA VAL A 89 -5.42 18.12 3.77
C VAL A 89 -4.61 18.03 5.08
N ARG A 90 -4.98 18.76 6.14
CA ARG A 90 -4.35 18.61 7.46
C ARG A 90 -4.85 17.41 8.26
N GLN A 91 -5.94 16.77 7.85
CA GLN A 91 -6.42 15.58 8.55
C GLN A 91 -5.50 14.40 8.21
N PRO A 92 -4.87 13.75 9.21
CA PRO A 92 -3.88 12.70 8.96
C PRO A 92 -4.46 11.55 8.13
N ILE A 93 -5.76 11.25 8.31
CA ILE A 93 -6.41 10.16 7.58
C ILE A 93 -6.57 10.45 6.08
N ASN A 94 -6.82 11.71 5.72
CA ASN A 94 -6.93 12.13 4.31
C ASN A 94 -5.55 12.23 3.65
N VAL A 95 -4.51 12.60 4.42
CA VAL A 95 -3.12 12.59 3.94
C VAL A 95 -2.71 11.16 3.60
N ILE A 96 -3.03 10.20 4.47
CA ILE A 96 -2.72 8.78 4.22
C ILE A 96 -3.47 8.28 2.97
N ASP A 97 -4.76 8.62 2.81
CA ASP A 97 -5.57 8.26 1.64
C ASP A 97 -4.97 8.85 0.33
N LEU A 98 -4.51 10.10 0.37
CA LEU A 98 -3.84 10.76 -0.75
C LEU A 98 -2.52 10.06 -1.11
N ILE A 99 -1.65 9.80 -0.13
CA ILE A 99 -0.35 9.13 -0.34
C ILE A 99 -0.56 7.71 -0.89
N ALA A 100 -1.51 6.97 -0.33
CA ALA A 100 -1.80 5.59 -0.74
C ALA A 100 -2.35 5.50 -2.18
N THR A 101 -3.14 6.50 -2.59
CA THR A 101 -3.66 6.63 -3.95
C THR A 101 -2.54 7.03 -4.91
N LEU A 102 -1.72 8.03 -4.52
CA LEU A 102 -0.62 8.55 -5.34
C LEU A 102 0.49 7.52 -5.59
N SER A 103 0.80 6.69 -4.60
CA SER A 103 1.81 5.64 -4.72
C SER A 103 1.54 4.68 -5.88
N PHE A 104 0.28 4.33 -6.16
CA PHE A 104 -0.06 3.49 -7.31
C PHE A 104 0.23 4.20 -8.64
N TYR A 105 -0.09 5.49 -8.74
CA TYR A 105 0.20 6.27 -9.96
C TYR A 105 1.70 6.41 -10.19
N ILE A 106 2.49 6.57 -9.12
CA ILE A 106 3.95 6.58 -9.20
C ILE A 106 4.48 5.22 -9.67
N ASP A 107 3.97 4.12 -9.10
CA ASP A 107 4.38 2.76 -9.49
C ASP A 107 4.06 2.48 -10.96
N TRP A 108 2.86 2.85 -11.42
CA TRP A 108 2.46 2.72 -12.82
C TRP A 108 3.29 3.60 -13.76
N ALA A 109 3.58 4.84 -13.36
CA ALA A 109 4.42 5.74 -14.15
C ALA A 109 5.88 5.24 -14.24
N LEU A 110 6.41 4.67 -13.15
CA LEU A 110 7.74 4.06 -13.11
C LEU A 110 7.83 2.79 -13.93
N ASP A 111 6.81 1.93 -13.90
CA ASP A 111 6.76 0.71 -14.73
C ASP A 111 6.83 1.05 -16.23
N GLN A 112 6.19 2.16 -16.63
CA GLN A 112 6.23 2.66 -18.02
C GLN A 112 7.55 3.36 -18.39
N ALA A 113 8.22 4.00 -17.41
CA ALA A 113 9.43 4.81 -17.65
C ALA A 113 10.74 4.03 -17.47
N VAL A 114 10.77 2.97 -16.66
CA VAL A 114 11.98 2.23 -16.29
C VAL A 114 12.08 0.93 -17.09
N THR A 115 12.66 1.04 -18.28
CA THR A 115 13.05 -0.13 -19.08
C THR A 115 14.44 -0.62 -18.63
N GLY A 116 14.51 -1.46 -17.59
CA GLY A 116 15.61 -2.44 -17.47
C GLY A 116 16.78 -2.21 -16.50
N ALA A 117 16.67 -1.46 -15.39
CA ALA A 117 17.73 -1.49 -14.36
C ALA A 117 17.30 -1.25 -12.90
N ASN A 118 16.19 -0.55 -12.64
CA ASN A 118 15.82 -0.14 -11.27
C ASN A 118 14.56 -0.87 -10.73
N ARG A 119 14.39 -2.15 -11.06
CA ARG A 119 13.24 -2.95 -10.58
C ARG A 119 13.17 -3.03 -9.05
N ASP A 120 14.32 -3.02 -8.39
CA ASP A 120 14.40 -3.09 -6.91
C ASP A 120 13.73 -1.86 -6.26
N THR A 121 13.80 -0.68 -6.88
CA THR A 121 13.15 0.54 -6.35
C THR A 121 11.62 0.49 -6.44
N VAL A 122 11.10 -0.16 -7.48
CA VAL A 122 9.65 -0.34 -7.70
C VAL A 122 9.06 -1.28 -6.63
N GLU A 123 9.83 -2.28 -6.19
CA GLU A 123 9.41 -3.21 -5.14
C GLU A 123 9.23 -2.52 -3.78
N PHE A 124 10.11 -1.58 -3.40
CA PHE A 124 9.95 -0.80 -2.16
C PHE A 124 8.72 0.12 -2.18
N ILE A 125 8.37 0.69 -3.34
CA ILE A 125 7.20 1.57 -3.49
C ILE A 125 5.89 0.80 -3.27
N SER A 126 5.88 -0.50 -3.57
CA SER A 126 4.72 -1.36 -3.33
C SER A 126 4.35 -1.51 -1.84
N ILE A 127 5.30 -1.29 -0.90
CA ILE A 127 5.00 -1.28 0.55
C ILE A 127 4.04 -0.15 0.91
N ILE A 128 4.09 0.98 0.20
CA ILE A 128 3.20 2.13 0.44
C ILE A 128 1.73 1.75 0.17
N ARG A 129 1.48 0.72 -0.66
CA ARG A 129 0.11 0.21 -0.89
C ARG A 129 -0.51 -0.37 0.38
N ILE A 130 0.29 -0.92 1.30
CA ILE A 130 -0.16 -1.41 2.62
C ILE A 130 -0.79 -0.27 3.42
N LEU A 131 -0.39 0.99 3.20
CA LEU A 131 -0.97 2.13 3.90
C LEU A 131 -2.48 2.31 3.62
N ARG A 132 -3.01 1.78 2.51
CA ARG A 132 -4.47 1.79 2.26
C ARG A 132 -5.25 0.95 3.26
N LEU A 133 -4.62 0.00 3.98
CA LEU A 133 -5.22 -0.68 5.13
C LEU A 133 -5.61 0.29 6.24
N PHE A 134 -4.88 1.39 6.41
CA PHE A 134 -5.23 2.41 7.40
C PHE A 134 -6.57 3.08 7.08
N LYS A 135 -7.04 3.06 5.82
CA LYS A 135 -8.38 3.52 5.45
C LYS A 135 -9.48 2.70 6.14
N LEU A 136 -9.27 1.39 6.35
CA LEU A 136 -10.20 0.54 7.11
C LEU A 136 -10.33 0.99 8.58
N THR A 137 -9.27 1.58 9.14
CA THR A 137 -9.27 2.10 10.52
C THR A 137 -10.29 3.22 10.71
N GLN A 138 -10.66 3.93 9.64
CA GLN A 138 -11.65 5.00 9.70
C GLN A 138 -13.06 4.46 9.90
N HIS A 139 -13.35 3.32 9.27
CA HIS A 139 -14.69 2.71 9.22
C HIS A 139 -14.93 1.74 10.39
N SER A 140 -13.87 1.15 10.96
CA SER A 140 -13.98 0.25 12.12
C SER A 140 -13.68 0.97 13.44
N SER A 141 -14.69 1.06 14.31
CA SER A 141 -14.53 1.59 15.67
C SER A 141 -13.54 0.78 16.52
N GLY A 142 -13.43 -0.53 16.29
CA GLY A 142 -12.50 -1.41 17.02
C GLY A 142 -11.03 -1.09 16.74
N LEU A 143 -10.70 -0.71 15.51
CA LEU A 143 -9.32 -0.39 15.13
C LEU A 143 -8.88 0.99 15.66
N LYS A 144 -9.81 1.93 15.80
CA LYS A 144 -9.56 3.20 16.52
C LYS A 144 -9.27 2.96 17.99
N ILE A 145 -10.02 2.06 18.64
CA ILE A 145 -9.76 1.68 20.03
C ILE A 145 -8.37 1.07 20.16
N LEU A 146 -7.99 0.15 19.26
CA LEU A 146 -6.64 -0.44 19.25
C LEU A 146 -5.54 0.63 19.12
N ILE A 147 -5.72 1.62 18.24
CA ILE A 147 -4.79 2.74 18.09
C ILE A 147 -4.71 3.58 19.38
N GLN A 148 -5.85 3.85 20.04
CA GLN A 148 -5.87 4.58 21.31
C GLN A 148 -5.18 3.79 22.42
N THR A 149 -5.42 2.49 22.52
CA THR A 149 -4.74 1.60 23.49
C THR A 149 -3.24 1.54 23.22
N PHE A 150 -2.83 1.42 21.96
CA PHE A 150 -1.41 1.43 21.59
C PHE A 150 -0.74 2.76 21.95
N LYS A 151 -1.41 3.88 21.66
CA LYS A 151 -0.93 5.22 22.03
C LYS A 151 -0.78 5.37 23.55
N ALA A 152 -1.77 4.91 24.32
CA ALA A 152 -1.71 4.91 25.77
C ALA A 152 -0.57 4.03 26.30
N SER A 153 -0.40 2.83 25.75
CA SER A 153 0.68 1.91 26.12
C SER A 153 2.07 2.49 25.82
N ALA A 154 2.26 3.12 24.66
CA ALA A 154 3.52 3.77 24.30
C ALA A 154 3.84 4.95 25.22
N GLN A 155 2.83 5.75 25.61
CA GLN A 155 3.00 6.85 26.56
C GLN A 155 3.37 6.36 27.96
N VAL A 156 2.75 5.26 28.44
CA VAL A 156 3.09 4.65 29.73
C VAL A 156 4.54 4.15 29.73
N ASN A 157 4.95 3.42 28.70
CA ASN A 157 6.32 2.91 28.59
C ASN A 157 7.39 4.02 28.59
N LEU A 158 7.15 5.12 27.85
CA LEU A 158 8.05 6.28 27.88
C LEU A 158 8.10 6.92 29.27
N THR A 159 6.95 7.11 29.91
CA THR A 159 6.88 7.72 31.25
C THR A 159 7.62 6.89 32.30
N GLU A 160 7.52 5.57 32.23
CA GLU A 160 8.27 4.65 33.10
C GLU A 160 9.78 4.71 32.85
N ILE A 161 10.21 4.74 31.58
CA ILE A 161 11.64 4.90 31.23
C ILE A 161 12.21 6.22 31.75
N TYR A 162 11.48 7.33 31.59
CA TYR A 162 11.91 8.64 32.10
C TYR A 162 12.00 8.67 33.63
N LYS A 163 11.06 8.02 34.34
CA LYS A 163 11.13 7.87 35.80
C LYS A 163 12.32 7.01 36.23
N CYS A 164 12.62 5.95 35.49
CA CYS A 164 13.76 5.07 35.76
C CYS A 164 15.09 5.83 35.58
N LEU A 165 15.24 6.58 34.49
CA LEU A 165 16.38 7.46 34.23
C LEU A 165 16.53 8.57 35.28
N GLN A 166 15.45 9.19 35.72
CA GLN A 166 15.49 10.18 36.81
C GLN A 166 15.97 9.55 38.13
N LYS A 167 15.51 8.34 38.47
CA LYS A 167 16.00 7.62 39.65
C LYS A 167 17.50 7.32 39.55
N GLU A 168 17.97 6.85 38.40
CA GLU A 168 19.38 6.50 38.19
C GLU A 168 20.31 7.73 38.18
N ILE A 169 19.81 8.91 37.77
CA ILE A 169 20.52 10.19 37.86
C ILE A 169 20.53 10.75 39.29
N ILE A 170 19.50 10.47 40.10
CA ILE A 170 19.41 10.94 41.50
C ILE A 170 20.21 10.04 42.46
N GLU A 171 20.39 8.75 42.14
CA GLU A 171 21.20 7.80 42.93
C GLU A 171 22.70 7.77 42.57
N ARG A 172 23.12 8.51 41.53
CA ARG A 172 24.55 8.76 41.22
C ARG A 172 25.00 10.13 41.70
#